data_AF-A0AA92V7G1-F1
#
_entry.id   AF-A0AA92V7G1-F1
#
_cell.length_a   1.000
_cell.length_b   1.000
_cell.length_c   1.000
_cell.angle_alpha   90.00
_cell.angle_beta   90.00
_cell.angle_gamma   90.00
#
_symmetry.space_group_name_H-M   'P 1'
#
loop_
_entity.id
_entity.type
_entity.pdbx_description
1 polymer ?
#
loop_
_entity_poly.entity_id
_entity_poly.type
_entity_poly.pdbx_seq_one_letter_code
_entity_poly.pdbx_strand_id
1 'polypeptide(L)'
;MMKKLLFFMYVLALLSSCSLVGKDKQGDNNVVTPVQETMMSNGWELSTPEGGDFDESMGIKPVYGLQDNYFDITIGQGFSVAVKIMSLKEHKCIRYIFVPEGQTVTVNEIPQGKYYLKLAYGNDWMVKTEGNYTLGKFQECFL
;
A
#
# COMPACT_ATOMS: atom_id res chain seq x y z
N MET A 1 -17.78 36.58 -21.80
CA MET A 1 -16.34 36.28 -21.61
C MET A 1 -15.94 36.08 -20.14
N MET A 2 -16.63 36.67 -19.16
CA MET A 2 -16.26 36.59 -17.72
C MET A 2 -16.60 35.27 -17.01
N LYS A 3 -17.55 34.46 -17.52
CA LYS A 3 -17.89 33.15 -16.92
C LYS A 3 -16.77 32.09 -17.06
N LYS A 4 -15.97 32.15 -18.14
CA LYS A 4 -14.80 31.27 -18.31
C LYS A 4 -13.63 31.66 -17.39
N LEU A 5 -13.51 32.94 -17.06
CA LEU A 5 -12.48 33.45 -16.14
C LEU A 5 -12.78 33.07 -14.68
N LEU A 6 -14.06 33.09 -14.28
CA LEU A 6 -14.50 32.64 -12.95
C LEU A 6 -14.34 31.13 -12.76
N PHE A 7 -14.55 30.32 -13.82
CA PHE A 7 -14.33 28.88 -13.77
C PHE A 7 -12.84 28.53 -13.61
N PHE A 8 -11.95 29.31 -14.22
CA PHE A 8 -10.50 29.09 -14.12
C PHE A 8 -9.95 29.41 -12.72
N MET A 9 -10.50 30.41 -12.03
CA MET A 9 -10.16 30.74 -10.64
C MET A 9 -10.64 29.65 -9.64
N TYR A 10 -11.74 28.96 -9.94
CA TYR A 10 -12.27 27.88 -9.09
C TYR A 10 -11.43 26.60 -9.18
N VAL A 11 -10.82 26.33 -10.35
CA VAL A 11 -9.92 25.17 -10.54
C VAL A 11 -8.56 25.40 -9.88
N LEU A 12 -8.07 26.65 -9.82
CA LEU A 12 -6.80 26.98 -9.16
C LEU A 12 -6.86 26.85 -7.62
N ALA A 13 -8.03 27.09 -7.02
CA ALA A 13 -8.24 26.97 -5.58
C ALA A 13 -8.27 25.52 -5.06
N LEU A 14 -8.38 24.53 -5.95
CA LEU A 14 -8.37 23.11 -5.60
C LEU A 14 -6.97 22.48 -5.59
N LEU A 15 -5.92 23.22 -5.94
CA LEU A 15 -4.54 22.73 -6.03
C LEU A 15 -3.61 23.26 -4.92
N SER A 16 -4.16 23.88 -3.87
CA SER A 16 -3.37 24.48 -2.79
C SER A 16 -3.71 23.88 -1.43
N SER A 17 -3.43 22.59 -1.25
CA SER A 17 -3.32 21.94 0.06
C SER A 17 -2.34 20.77 0.03
N CYS A 18 -1.06 21.07 -0.19
CA CYS A 18 0.03 20.21 0.29
C CYS A 18 0.75 20.98 1.40
N SER A 19 0.37 20.73 2.64
CA SER A 19 1.17 21.12 3.79
C SER A 19 2.42 20.23 3.79
N LEU A 20 3.55 20.78 3.37
CA LEU A 20 4.87 20.20 3.67
C LEU A 20 5.13 20.41 5.16
N VAL A 21 4.59 19.53 6.00
CA VAL A 21 5.14 19.31 7.34
C VAL A 21 6.29 18.35 7.16
N GLY A 22 7.52 18.90 7.13
CA GLY A 22 8.71 18.09 7.28
C GLY A 22 8.65 17.40 8.64
N LYS A 23 8.53 16.08 8.65
CA LYS A 23 8.76 15.27 9.84
C LYS A 23 10.26 14.96 9.88
N ASP A 24 10.95 15.60 10.81
CA ASP A 24 12.28 15.20 11.26
C ASP A 24 12.24 13.76 11.80
N LYS A 25 13.36 13.07 11.62
CA LYS A 25 13.51 11.64 11.90
C LYS A 25 13.57 11.32 13.41
N GLN A 26 12.88 10.23 13.75
CA GLN A 26 13.29 9.17 14.67
C GLN A 26 13.25 9.45 16.19
N GLY A 27 12.32 8.75 16.85
CA GLY A 27 12.26 8.59 18.30
C GLY A 27 10.94 7.94 18.69
N ASP A 28 11.01 6.68 19.13
CA ASP A 28 9.93 5.87 19.70
C ASP A 28 8.94 6.69 20.55
N ASN A 29 7.64 6.60 20.24
CA ASN A 29 6.51 6.73 21.17
C ASN A 29 5.19 6.50 20.42
N ASN A 30 4.36 5.64 21.00
CA ASN A 30 2.99 5.24 20.62
C ASN A 30 1.99 6.42 20.56
N VAL A 31 2.25 7.48 19.80
CA VAL A 31 1.31 8.58 19.61
C VAL A 31 0.44 8.26 18.41
N VAL A 32 -0.69 7.63 18.72
CA VAL A 32 -1.77 7.35 17.78
C VAL A 32 -2.33 8.70 17.30
N THR A 33 -2.42 8.90 15.98
CA THR A 33 -3.03 10.12 15.42
C THR A 33 -4.56 10.09 15.61
N PRO A 34 -5.27 11.23 15.60
CA PRO A 34 -6.74 11.24 15.70
C PRO A 34 -7.44 10.41 14.61
N VAL A 35 -6.82 10.32 13.42
CA VAL A 35 -7.29 9.47 12.33
C VAL A 35 -7.14 7.99 12.70
N GLN A 36 -6.00 7.60 13.27
CA GLN A 36 -5.77 6.24 13.77
C GLN A 36 -6.73 5.88 14.91
N GLU A 37 -6.94 6.78 15.88
CA GLU A 37 -7.89 6.57 16.97
C GLU A 37 -9.31 6.29 16.44
N THR A 38 -9.75 7.10 15.48
CA THR A 38 -11.04 6.91 14.81
C THR A 38 -11.11 5.60 14.04
N MET A 39 -10.01 5.19 13.39
CA MET A 39 -9.96 3.90 12.70
C MET A 39 -9.98 2.73 13.68
N MET A 40 -9.23 2.83 14.78
CA MET A 40 -9.19 1.83 15.85
C MET A 40 -10.54 1.67 16.55
N SER A 41 -11.26 2.76 16.79
CA SER A 41 -12.64 2.69 17.30
C SER A 41 -13.61 2.01 16.33
N ASN A 42 -13.26 1.96 15.03
CA ASN A 42 -14.01 1.26 13.99
C ASN A 42 -13.47 -0.17 13.71
N GLY A 43 -12.61 -0.69 14.58
CA GLY A 43 -12.08 -2.05 14.53
C GLY A 43 -10.90 -2.25 13.57
N TRP A 44 -10.21 -1.17 13.18
CA TRP A 44 -8.93 -1.28 12.47
C TRP A 44 -7.77 -1.40 13.47
N GLU A 45 -6.71 -2.08 13.06
CA GLU A 45 -5.51 -2.26 13.87
C GLU A 45 -4.28 -1.81 13.07
N LEU A 46 -3.39 -1.08 13.71
CA LEU A 46 -2.10 -0.73 13.12
C LEU A 46 -1.24 -1.99 13.03
N SER A 47 -0.66 -2.23 11.86
CA SER A 47 0.16 -3.40 11.58
C SER A 47 1.44 -2.97 10.87
N THR A 48 2.56 -3.57 11.26
CA THR A 48 3.87 -3.35 10.64
C THR A 48 4.41 -4.69 10.15
N PRO A 49 3.95 -5.19 8.98
CA PRO A 49 4.40 -6.48 8.47
C PRO A 49 5.92 -6.47 8.21
N GLU A 50 6.59 -7.60 8.47
CA GLU A 50 8.04 -7.74 8.29
C GLU A 50 8.50 -7.64 6.82
N GLY A 51 7.56 -7.73 5.87
CA GLY A 51 7.80 -7.75 4.44
C GLY A 51 7.73 -9.16 3.85
N GLY A 52 7.39 -9.26 2.56
CA GLY A 52 7.09 -10.54 1.91
C GLY A 52 5.61 -10.73 1.63
N ASP A 53 5.20 -11.97 1.42
CA ASP A 53 3.80 -12.29 1.14
C ASP A 53 2.90 -11.95 2.32
N PHE A 54 1.76 -11.35 2.03
CA PHE A 54 0.66 -11.30 2.96
C PHE A 54 0.05 -12.68 3.18
N ASP A 55 -0.51 -12.87 4.38
CA ASP A 55 -1.26 -14.06 4.74
C ASP A 55 -2.50 -14.26 3.85
N GLU A 56 -2.91 -15.53 3.67
CA GLU A 56 -4.07 -15.89 2.83
C GLU A 56 -5.38 -15.25 3.31
N SER A 57 -5.48 -14.87 4.58
CA SER A 57 -6.63 -14.11 5.12
C SER A 57 -6.87 -12.80 4.39
N MET A 58 -5.86 -12.21 3.73
CA MET A 58 -6.05 -11.04 2.86
C MET A 58 -6.73 -11.36 1.51
N GLY A 59 -7.24 -12.58 1.36
CA GLY A 59 -8.07 -13.04 0.24
C GLY A 59 -7.28 -13.48 -0.99
N ILE A 60 -5.95 -13.55 -0.91
CA ILE A 60 -5.08 -14.02 -1.99
C ILE A 60 -4.34 -15.25 -1.50
N LYS A 61 -4.62 -16.39 -2.12
CA LYS A 61 -3.81 -17.59 -1.99
C LYS A 61 -2.60 -17.50 -2.94
N PRO A 62 -1.36 -17.46 -2.42
CA PRO A 62 -0.17 -17.42 -3.27
C PRO A 62 -0.10 -18.60 -4.24
N VAL A 63 0.32 -18.33 -5.48
CA VAL A 63 0.60 -19.36 -6.49
C VAL A 63 2.09 -19.39 -6.76
N TYR A 64 2.69 -20.58 -6.61
CA TYR A 64 4.12 -20.82 -6.79
C TYR A 64 4.38 -21.64 -8.06
N GLY A 65 5.44 -21.31 -8.77
CA GLY A 65 5.97 -22.02 -9.92
C GLY A 65 6.96 -23.10 -9.52
N LEU A 66 7.30 -23.99 -10.45
CA LEU A 66 8.33 -25.02 -10.24
C LEU A 66 9.76 -24.52 -10.54
N GLN A 67 9.89 -23.29 -11.03
CA GLN A 67 11.16 -22.71 -11.47
C GLN A 67 11.79 -21.96 -10.31
N ASP A 68 13.10 -22.09 -10.16
CA ASP A 68 13.90 -21.27 -9.25
C ASP A 68 14.17 -19.90 -9.91
N ASN A 69 13.12 -19.07 -9.97
CA ASN A 69 13.20 -17.69 -10.41
C ASN A 69 12.88 -16.75 -9.26
N TYR A 70 13.43 -15.55 -9.32
CA TYR A 70 13.15 -14.52 -8.33
C TYR A 70 13.16 -13.15 -8.98
N PHE A 71 12.54 -12.20 -8.30
CA PHE A 71 12.79 -10.78 -8.54
C PHE A 71 12.73 -10.03 -7.22
N ASP A 72 13.55 -8.99 -7.13
CA ASP A 72 13.65 -8.14 -5.94
C ASP A 72 12.80 -6.88 -6.11
N ILE A 73 12.11 -6.50 -5.04
CA ILE A 73 11.41 -5.21 -4.94
C ILE A 73 12.10 -4.40 -3.86
N THR A 74 12.84 -3.36 -4.27
CA THR A 74 13.49 -2.42 -3.35
C THR A 74 12.69 -1.13 -3.24
N ILE A 75 12.37 -0.72 -2.01
CA ILE A 75 11.70 0.55 -1.72
C ILE A 75 12.67 1.47 -0.97
N GLY A 76 12.68 2.73 -1.37
CA GLY A 76 13.45 3.79 -0.71
C GLY A 76 12.83 4.19 0.65
N GLN A 77 13.23 5.35 1.14
CA GLN A 77 12.66 5.94 2.34
C GLN A 77 11.41 6.78 2.00
N GLY A 78 10.51 6.95 2.96
CA GLY A 78 9.32 7.80 2.93
C GLY A 78 7.97 7.06 2.89
N PHE A 79 7.94 5.80 2.47
CA PHE A 79 6.72 4.99 2.39
C PHE A 79 6.99 3.49 2.30
N SER A 80 5.99 2.70 2.67
CA SER A 80 5.90 1.26 2.37
C SER A 80 4.99 1.02 1.16
N VAL A 81 5.04 -0.18 0.59
CA VAL A 81 4.26 -0.55 -0.61
C VAL A 81 3.54 -1.87 -0.42
N ALA A 82 2.26 -1.90 -0.81
CA ALA A 82 1.51 -3.12 -1.02
C ALA A 82 1.45 -3.42 -2.53
N VAL A 83 1.91 -4.60 -2.93
CA VAL A 83 2.10 -5.02 -4.32
C VAL A 83 1.23 -6.22 -4.65
N LYS A 84 0.32 -6.08 -5.61
CA LYS A 84 -0.39 -7.23 -6.21
C LYS A 84 0.25 -7.60 -7.53
N ILE A 85 0.72 -8.83 -7.64
CA ILE A 85 1.19 -9.41 -8.91
C ILE A 85 -0.01 -10.02 -9.63
N MET A 86 -0.36 -9.45 -10.77
CA MET A 86 -1.54 -9.83 -11.55
C MET A 86 -1.13 -10.62 -12.79
N SER A 87 -1.68 -11.82 -12.96
CA SER A 87 -1.56 -12.57 -14.21
C SER A 87 -2.24 -11.79 -15.34
N LEU A 88 -1.53 -11.54 -16.44
CA LEU A 88 -2.11 -10.90 -17.62
C LEU A 88 -3.10 -11.84 -18.33
N LYS A 89 -2.88 -13.15 -18.26
CA LYS A 89 -3.74 -14.15 -18.91
C LYS A 89 -5.09 -14.30 -18.22
N GLU A 90 -5.09 -14.36 -16.89
CA GLU A 90 -6.30 -14.64 -16.10
C GLU A 90 -6.90 -13.41 -15.43
N HIS A 91 -6.19 -12.28 -15.46
CA HIS A 91 -6.52 -11.06 -14.70
C HIS A 91 -6.73 -11.31 -13.19
N LYS A 92 -6.09 -12.37 -12.66
CA LYS A 92 -6.13 -12.74 -11.25
C LYS A 92 -4.84 -12.36 -10.53
N CYS A 93 -4.98 -11.98 -9.27
CA CYS A 93 -3.85 -11.75 -8.38
C CYS A 93 -3.27 -13.11 -7.96
N ILE A 94 -1.97 -13.30 -8.14
CA ILE A 94 -1.28 -14.55 -7.79
C ILE A 94 -0.39 -14.42 -6.56
N ARG A 95 0.01 -13.20 -6.20
CA ARG A 95 0.80 -12.87 -5.02
C ARG A 95 0.38 -11.49 -4.54
N TYR A 96 0.29 -11.33 -3.23
CA TYR A 96 0.04 -10.05 -2.58
C TYR A 96 1.13 -9.84 -1.55
N ILE A 97 1.95 -8.82 -1.74
CA ILE A 97 3.22 -8.65 -1.05
C ILE A 97 3.23 -7.30 -0.35
N PHE A 98 3.81 -7.25 0.85
CA PHE A 98 4.18 -6.02 1.52
C PHE A 98 5.69 -5.79 1.39
N VAL A 99 6.07 -4.56 1.09
CA VAL A 99 7.47 -4.13 1.06
C VAL A 99 7.61 -2.95 2.01
N PRO A 100 8.23 -3.13 3.19
CA PRO A 100 8.45 -2.06 4.14
C PRO A 100 9.35 -0.97 3.58
N GLU A 101 9.19 0.25 4.10
CA GLU A 101 10.07 1.37 3.83
C GLU A 101 11.54 1.00 4.04
N GLY A 102 12.39 1.36 3.07
CA GLY A 102 13.84 1.16 3.16
C GLY A 102 14.31 -0.28 2.99
N GLN A 103 13.42 -1.21 2.66
CA GLN A 103 13.74 -2.63 2.54
C GLN A 103 13.71 -3.13 1.11
N THR A 104 14.32 -4.30 0.94
CA THR A 104 14.20 -5.12 -0.28
C THR A 104 13.51 -6.42 0.09
N VAL A 105 12.48 -6.78 -0.67
CA VAL A 105 11.79 -8.06 -0.55
C VAL A 105 12.05 -8.86 -1.81
N THR A 106 12.58 -10.08 -1.64
CA THR A 106 12.76 -11.04 -2.72
C THR A 106 11.51 -11.89 -2.87
N VAL A 107 10.98 -11.95 -4.09
CA VAL A 107 9.80 -12.74 -4.43
C VAL A 107 10.22 -13.91 -5.31
N ASN A 108 10.19 -15.11 -4.73
CA ASN A 108 10.63 -16.33 -5.39
C ASN A 108 9.47 -17.07 -6.07
N GLU A 109 9.84 -17.97 -7.00
CA GLU A 109 8.98 -19.00 -7.59
C GLU A 109 7.71 -18.43 -8.23
N ILE A 110 7.83 -17.37 -9.03
CA ILE A 110 6.70 -16.88 -9.82
C ILE A 110 6.48 -17.84 -10.99
N PRO A 111 5.26 -18.38 -11.20
CA PRO A 111 4.98 -19.18 -12.38
C PRO A 111 5.36 -18.45 -13.68
N GLN A 112 5.73 -19.21 -14.71
CA GLN A 112 6.08 -18.63 -16.00
C GLN A 112 4.86 -17.97 -16.64
N GLY A 113 5.00 -16.71 -17.06
CA GLY A 113 3.89 -15.97 -17.65
C GLY A 113 4.21 -14.50 -17.90
N LYS A 114 3.17 -13.75 -18.26
CA LYS A 114 3.21 -12.29 -18.37
C LYS A 114 2.36 -11.71 -17.23
N TYR A 115 2.89 -10.68 -16.59
CA TYR A 115 2.30 -10.09 -15.40
C TYR A 115 2.28 -8.57 -15.49
N TYR A 116 1.38 -7.96 -14.73
CA TYR A 116 1.40 -6.53 -14.44
C TYR A 116 1.23 -6.33 -12.94
N LEU A 117 1.77 -5.24 -12.40
CA LEU A 117 1.70 -4.94 -10.97
C LEU A 117 0.60 -3.91 -10.69
N LYS A 118 -0.11 -4.08 -9.58
CA LYS A 118 -0.91 -3.02 -8.96
C LYS A 118 -0.26 -2.65 -7.64
N LEU A 119 -0.02 -1.36 -7.45
CA LEU A 119 0.78 -0.83 -6.35
C LEU A 119 -0.08 0.14 -5.54
N ALA A 120 0.01 0.05 -4.23
CA ALA A 120 -0.47 1.07 -3.31
C ALA A 120 0.71 1.50 -2.44
N TYR A 121 0.94 2.80 -2.33
CA TYR A 121 2.05 3.39 -1.59
C TYR A 121 1.48 4.14 -0.40
N GLY A 122 2.14 4.06 0.75
CA GLY A 122 1.66 4.79 1.91
C GLY A 122 2.42 4.52 3.20
N ASN A 123 1.95 5.18 4.25
CA ASN A 123 2.39 4.98 5.62
C ASN A 123 1.26 4.42 6.47
N ASP A 124 1.63 3.82 7.60
CA ASP A 124 0.73 3.28 8.60
C ASP A 124 -0.25 2.27 7.99
N TRP A 125 0.23 1.04 7.78
CA TRP A 125 -0.60 -0.04 7.26
C TRP A 125 -1.62 -0.47 8.32
N MET A 126 -2.90 -0.34 7.97
CA MET A 126 -4.01 -0.66 8.84
C MET A 126 -4.71 -1.91 8.33
N VAL A 127 -4.98 -2.85 9.22
CA VAL A 127 -5.73 -4.07 8.93
C VAL A 127 -7.07 -4.09 9.67
N LYS A 128 -8.07 -4.77 9.11
CA LYS A 128 -9.34 -5.03 9.78
C LYS A 128 -9.84 -6.42 9.40
N THR A 129 -10.07 -7.24 10.42
CA THR A 129 -10.58 -8.60 10.23
C THR A 129 -12.09 -8.61 10.30
N GLU A 130 -12.74 -9.14 9.26
CA GLU A 130 -14.19 -9.30 9.18
C GLU A 130 -14.52 -10.77 8.86
N GLY A 131 -14.79 -11.55 9.90
CA GLY A 131 -14.99 -13.00 9.76
C GLY A 131 -13.70 -13.70 9.34
N ASN A 132 -13.70 -14.27 8.13
CA ASN A 132 -12.58 -15.07 7.62
C ASN A 132 -11.65 -14.29 6.67
N TYR A 133 -11.84 -12.98 6.50
CA TYR A 133 -11.02 -12.16 5.64
C TYR A 133 -10.48 -10.92 6.36
N THR A 134 -9.30 -10.49 5.92
CA THR A 134 -8.58 -9.34 6.43
C THR A 134 -8.51 -8.29 5.34
N LEU A 135 -9.06 -7.11 5.63
CA LEU A 135 -8.90 -5.92 4.79
C LEU A 135 -7.62 -5.22 5.18
N GLY A 136 -6.91 -4.66 4.20
CA GLY A 136 -5.69 -3.89 4.43
C GLY A 136 -5.69 -2.61 3.61
N LYS A 137 -5.26 -1.51 4.24
CA LYS A 137 -5.08 -0.21 3.57
C LYS A 137 -4.03 0.63 4.29
N PHE A 138 -3.37 1.52 3.58
CA PHE A 138 -2.63 2.62 4.21
C PHE A 138 -3.60 3.67 4.72
N GLN A 139 -3.34 4.19 5.92
CA GLN A 139 -4.03 5.37 6.39
C GLN A 139 -3.63 6.60 5.58
N GLU A 140 -2.32 6.79 5.36
CA GLU A 140 -1.77 7.85 4.52
C GLU A 140 -1.38 7.23 3.18
N CYS A 141 -2.20 7.41 2.14
CA CYS A 141 -1.98 6.86 0.81
C CYS A 141 -1.40 7.93 -0.13
N PHE A 142 -0.38 7.57 -0.91
CA PHE A 142 0.19 8.42 -1.96
C PHE A 142 -0.27 7.91 -3.33
N LEU A 143 -0.98 8.77 -4.09
CA LEU A 143 -1.50 8.50 -5.44
C LEU A 143 -0.61 9.12 -6.51
#